data_AF-A0A7J2HP42-F1
#
_entry.id   AF-A0A7J2HP42-F1
#
_cell.length_a   1.000
_cell.length_b   1.000
_cell.length_c   1.000
_cell.angle_alpha   90.00
_cell.angle_beta   90.00
_cell.angle_gamma   90.00
#
_symmetry.space_group_name_H-M   'P 1'
#
loop_
_entity.id
_entity.type
_entity.pdbx_description
1 polymer ?
#
loop_
_entity_poly.entity_id
_entity_poly.type
_entity_poly.pdbx_seq_one_letter_code
_entity_poly.pdbx_strand_id
1 'polypeptide(L)'
;MSDRHRIPLFIGFLITMINQVFLASMFLAMVSVYIYPLGCIVRAIGWLILGAKDRASAIASGLAILFLFPLVYLCFLKPELIWRTLSIDKSKVVGFALILWSIYSTIELVNYILLASYTRLFYVSTVSAISIVYVIAKVLTTIKLENLGELYPAVFPLLISALASCIGSLKIHNRND
;
A
#
# COMPACT_ATOMS: atom_id res chain seq x y z
N MET A 1 -16.30 -24.23 2.26
CA MET A 1 -15.02 -24.14 1.49
C MET A 1 -13.92 -23.61 2.43
N SER A 2 -12.63 -23.88 2.22
CA SER A 2 -11.61 -23.49 3.21
C SER A 2 -11.29 -21.98 3.24
N ASP A 3 -11.30 -21.38 4.44
CA ASP A 3 -11.00 -19.96 4.72
C ASP A 3 -9.55 -19.53 4.44
N ARG A 4 -8.70 -20.43 3.94
CA ARG A 4 -7.31 -20.14 3.57
C ARG A 4 -7.14 -18.98 2.59
N HIS A 5 -8.20 -18.58 1.88
CA HIS A 5 -8.19 -17.41 0.98
C HIS A 5 -7.94 -16.08 1.71
N ARG A 6 -8.20 -16.00 3.02
CA ARG A 6 -8.00 -14.82 3.87
C ARG A 6 -6.54 -14.65 4.32
N ILE A 7 -5.79 -15.75 4.38
CA ILE A 7 -4.45 -15.82 4.97
C ILE A 7 -3.43 -14.93 4.24
N PRO A 8 -3.37 -14.88 2.89
CA PRO A 8 -2.41 -14.01 2.20
C PRO A 8 -2.66 -12.52 2.48
N LEU A 9 -3.92 -12.06 2.56
CA LEU A 9 -4.20 -10.68 2.95
C LEU A 9 -3.72 -10.38 4.38
N PHE A 10 -4.02 -11.26 5.34
CA PHE A 10 -3.52 -11.15 6.71
C PHE A 10 -1.98 -11.05 6.76
N ILE A 11 -1.26 -11.97 6.11
CA ILE A 11 0.22 -11.97 6.10
C ILE A 11 0.76 -10.70 5.40
N GLY A 12 0.18 -10.31 4.27
CA GLY A 12 0.59 -9.12 3.52
C GLY A 12 0.40 -7.83 4.32
N PHE A 13 -0.70 -7.69 5.06
CA PHE A 13 -0.93 -6.56 5.96
C PHE A 13 -0.07 -6.63 7.22
N LEU A 14 0.21 -7.81 7.77
CA LEU A 14 1.14 -7.98 8.88
C LEU A 14 2.56 -7.51 8.52
N ILE A 15 3.06 -7.92 7.35
CA ILE A 15 4.36 -7.47 6.82
C ILE A 15 4.32 -5.97 6.55
N THR A 16 3.22 -5.43 6.02
CA THR A 16 3.05 -3.98 5.81
C THR A 16 3.04 -3.22 7.13
N MET A 17 2.42 -3.74 8.18
CA MET A 17 2.40 -3.15 9.53
C MET A 17 3.81 -3.13 10.13
N ILE A 18 4.54 -4.26 10.09
CA ILE A 18 5.96 -4.34 10.51
C ILE A 18 6.80 -3.32 9.74
N ASN A 19 6.56 -3.19 8.43
CA ASN A 19 7.23 -2.20 7.60
C ASN A 19 6.96 -0.74 8.03
N GLN A 20 5.73 -0.42 8.42
CA GLN A 20 5.42 0.92 8.96
C GLN A 20 6.04 1.13 10.35
N VAL A 21 6.14 0.11 11.21
CA VAL A 21 6.92 0.20 12.46
C VAL A 21 8.40 0.48 12.17
N PHE A 22 8.97 -0.17 11.15
CA PHE A 22 10.37 0.05 10.76
C PHE A 22 10.57 1.44 10.17
N LEU A 23 9.65 1.95 9.33
CA LEU A 23 9.67 3.34 8.87
C LEU A 23 9.50 4.35 10.02
N ALA A 24 8.67 4.04 11.02
CA ALA A 24 8.49 4.83 12.24
C ALA A 24 9.65 4.73 13.25
N SER A 25 10.77 4.10 12.86
CA SER A 25 12.03 4.16 13.59
C SER A 25 13.17 4.49 12.62
N MET A 26 13.74 5.68 12.73
CA MET A 26 14.75 6.16 11.77
C MET A 26 15.94 5.19 11.57
N PHE A 27 16.28 4.39 12.60
CA PHE A 27 17.32 3.37 12.54
C PHE A 27 16.98 2.16 11.65
N LEU A 28 15.71 1.74 11.56
CA LEU A 28 15.27 0.57 10.77
C LEU A 28 14.69 0.95 9.41
N ALA A 29 14.63 2.23 9.06
CA ALA A 29 14.09 2.70 7.78
C ALA A 29 14.78 2.05 6.57
N MET A 30 16.10 1.77 6.63
CA MET A 30 16.79 1.03 5.56
C MET A 30 16.28 -0.41 5.38
N VAL A 31 15.87 -1.08 6.45
CA VAL A 31 15.32 -2.45 6.41
C VAL A 31 13.94 -2.45 5.74
N SER A 32 13.16 -1.38 5.90
CA SER A 32 11.84 -1.24 5.27
C SER A 32 11.89 -1.32 3.73
N VAL A 33 12.97 -0.83 3.11
CA VAL A 33 13.17 -0.91 1.64
C VAL A 33 13.14 -2.36 1.16
N TYR A 34 13.69 -3.30 1.94
CA TYR A 34 13.75 -4.71 1.59
C TYR A 34 12.50 -5.51 2.00
N ILE A 35 11.79 -5.09 3.05
CA ILE A 35 10.59 -5.79 3.55
C ILE A 35 9.31 -5.37 2.82
N TYR A 36 9.19 -4.10 2.44
CA TYR A 36 7.99 -3.59 1.78
C TYR A 36 7.62 -4.32 0.47
N PRO A 37 8.57 -4.74 -0.41
CA PRO A 37 8.28 -5.56 -1.58
C PRO A 37 7.55 -6.86 -1.25
N LEU A 38 7.97 -7.58 -0.21
CA LEU A 38 7.34 -8.84 0.20
C LEU A 38 5.89 -8.60 0.65
N GLY A 39 5.66 -7.55 1.43
CA GLY A 39 4.33 -7.14 1.85
C GLY A 39 3.43 -6.79 0.65
N CYS A 40 3.95 -6.09 -0.36
CA CYS A 40 3.20 -5.74 -1.57
C CYS A 40 2.86 -6.96 -2.43
N ILE A 41 3.80 -7.88 -2.66
CA ILE A 41 3.57 -9.12 -3.42
C ILE A 41 2.50 -9.98 -2.73
N VAL A 42 2.63 -10.19 -1.42
CA VAL A 42 1.70 -11.04 -0.66
C VAL A 42 0.29 -10.41 -0.59
N ARG A 43 0.19 -9.07 -0.45
CA ARG A 43 -1.10 -8.37 -0.58
C ARG A 43 -1.69 -8.48 -1.98
N ALA A 44 -0.90 -8.30 -3.04
CA ALA A 44 -1.39 -8.42 -4.41
C ALA A 44 -1.99 -9.81 -4.66
N ILE A 45 -1.29 -10.87 -4.26
CA ILE A 45 -1.78 -12.26 -4.32
C ILE A 45 -3.08 -12.42 -3.51
N GLY A 46 -3.13 -11.90 -2.28
CA GLY A 46 -4.33 -11.96 -1.44
C GLY A 46 -5.54 -11.26 -2.05
N TRP A 47 -5.35 -10.09 -2.63
CA TRP A 47 -6.41 -9.33 -3.31
C TRP A 47 -6.92 -10.05 -4.56
N LEU A 48 -6.04 -10.65 -5.36
CA LEU A 48 -6.42 -11.47 -6.51
C LEU A 48 -7.22 -12.72 -6.08
N ILE A 49 -6.78 -13.42 -5.02
CA ILE A 49 -7.46 -14.62 -4.51
C ILE A 49 -8.84 -14.27 -3.93
N LEU A 50 -8.96 -13.19 -3.16
CA LEU A 50 -10.25 -12.70 -2.65
C LEU A 50 -11.17 -12.29 -3.82
N GLY A 51 -10.59 -11.61 -4.82
CA GLY A 51 -11.32 -11.12 -5.98
C GLY A 51 -11.89 -12.21 -6.88
N ALA A 52 -11.14 -13.30 -7.05
CA ALA A 52 -11.59 -14.46 -7.81
C ALA A 52 -12.65 -15.33 -7.09
N LYS A 53 -12.91 -15.10 -5.79
CA LYS A 53 -13.78 -15.96 -4.96
C LYS A 53 -15.05 -15.29 -4.45
N ASP A 54 -14.96 -14.06 -3.96
CA ASP A 54 -16.06 -13.39 -3.25
C ASP A 54 -16.36 -11.99 -3.82
N ARG A 55 -15.35 -11.27 -4.34
CA ARG A 55 -15.51 -9.84 -4.62
C ARG A 55 -14.67 -9.34 -5.78
N ALA A 56 -15.20 -9.41 -7.01
CA ALA A 56 -14.48 -9.02 -8.24
C ALA A 56 -13.75 -7.66 -8.18
N SER A 57 -14.24 -6.65 -7.45
CA SER A 57 -13.54 -5.36 -7.26
C SER A 57 -12.17 -5.47 -6.59
N ALA A 58 -11.92 -6.53 -5.80
CA ALA A 58 -10.63 -6.80 -5.17
C ALA A 58 -9.55 -7.15 -6.19
N ILE A 59 -9.91 -7.69 -7.37
CA ILE A 59 -8.96 -7.96 -8.46
C ILE A 59 -8.26 -6.67 -8.87
N ALA A 60 -8.97 -5.53 -8.89
CA ALA A 60 -8.39 -4.24 -9.25
C ALA A 60 -7.28 -3.81 -8.28
N SER A 61 -7.43 -4.03 -6.96
CA SER A 61 -6.36 -3.78 -5.98
C SER A 61 -5.15 -4.69 -6.21
N GLY A 62 -5.41 -5.98 -6.47
CA GLY A 62 -4.36 -6.95 -6.75
C GLY A 62 -3.52 -6.58 -7.97
N LEU A 63 -4.16 -6.25 -9.09
CA LEU A 63 -3.49 -5.80 -10.32
C LEU A 63 -2.82 -4.44 -10.17
N ALA A 64 -3.47 -3.48 -9.51
CA ALA A 64 -2.90 -2.15 -9.27
C ALA A 64 -1.60 -2.24 -8.46
N ILE A 65 -1.58 -3.02 -7.38
CA ILE A 65 -0.34 -3.25 -6.63
C ILE A 65 0.67 -3.99 -7.51
N LEU A 66 0.28 -5.08 -8.19
CA LEU A 66 1.20 -5.92 -8.99
C LEU A 66 1.92 -5.13 -10.10
N PHE A 67 1.24 -4.20 -10.78
CA PHE A 67 1.85 -3.42 -11.87
C PHE A 67 2.47 -2.10 -11.42
N LEU A 68 1.86 -1.38 -10.46
CA LEU A 68 2.34 -0.05 -10.07
C LEU A 68 3.44 -0.14 -9.01
N PHE A 69 3.40 -1.11 -8.09
CA PHE A 69 4.44 -1.24 -7.06
C PHE A 69 5.86 -1.46 -7.63
N PRO A 70 6.10 -2.33 -8.63
CA PRO A 70 7.44 -2.47 -9.23
C PRO A 70 7.98 -1.15 -9.80
N LEU A 71 7.12 -0.32 -10.40
CA LEU A 71 7.51 1.00 -10.89
C LEU A 71 7.86 1.95 -9.73
N VAL A 72 7.06 1.99 -8.67
CA VAL A 72 7.38 2.75 -7.44
C VAL A 72 8.73 2.32 -6.88
N TYR A 73 8.97 1.01 -6.75
CA TYR A 73 10.21 0.46 -6.19
C TYR A 73 11.44 0.77 -7.06
N LEU A 74 11.31 0.68 -8.39
CA LEU A 74 12.35 1.08 -9.33
C LEU A 74 12.66 2.58 -9.29
N CYS A 75 11.68 3.44 -9.01
CA CYS A 75 11.93 4.87 -8.83
C CYS A 75 12.82 5.19 -7.62
N PHE A 76 12.84 4.32 -6.60
CA PHE A 76 13.73 4.49 -5.44
C PHE A 76 15.08 3.76 -5.61
N LEU A 77 15.11 2.56 -6.21
CA LEU A 77 16.36 1.78 -6.36
C LEU A 77 17.18 2.13 -7.61
N LYS A 78 16.53 2.54 -8.70
CA LYS A 78 17.17 2.83 -10.01
C LYS A 78 16.52 4.06 -10.67
N PRO A 79 16.50 5.23 -10.02
CA PRO A 79 15.87 6.43 -10.56
C PRO A 79 16.45 6.84 -11.93
N GLU A 80 17.71 6.51 -12.21
CA GLU A 80 18.40 6.74 -13.49
C GLU A 80 17.69 6.06 -14.66
N LEU A 81 17.19 4.83 -14.43
CA LEU A 81 16.48 4.06 -15.44
C LEU A 81 15.14 4.74 -15.75
N ILE A 82 14.43 5.17 -14.71
CA ILE A 82 13.11 5.80 -14.85
C ILE A 82 13.21 7.16 -15.56
N TRP A 83 14.10 8.06 -15.12
CA TRP A 83 14.19 9.39 -15.74
C TRP A 83 14.67 9.33 -17.20
N ARG A 84 15.54 8.37 -17.54
CA ARG A 84 16.00 8.16 -18.93
C ARG A 84 14.92 7.52 -19.81
N THR A 85 14.25 6.47 -19.34
CA THR A 85 13.27 5.73 -20.15
C THR A 85 11.97 6.51 -20.36
N LEU A 86 11.51 7.28 -19.36
CA LEU A 86 10.27 8.06 -19.45
C LEU A 86 10.50 9.52 -19.88
N SER A 87 11.76 9.92 -20.15
CA SER A 87 12.14 11.30 -20.48
C SER A 87 11.63 12.36 -19.48
N ILE A 88 11.52 11.98 -18.20
CA ILE A 88 11.11 12.90 -17.12
C ILE A 88 12.33 13.54 -16.46
N ASP A 89 12.14 14.71 -15.88
CA ASP A 89 13.18 15.39 -15.10
C ASP A 89 13.61 14.52 -13.90
N LYS A 90 14.93 14.38 -13.69
CA LYS A 90 15.53 13.68 -12.52
C LYS A 90 14.91 14.10 -11.19
N SER A 91 14.64 15.39 -11.02
CA SER A 91 14.03 15.95 -9.80
C SER A 91 12.60 15.46 -9.54
N LYS A 92 11.89 15.00 -10.58
CA LYS A 92 10.47 14.61 -10.51
C LYS A 92 10.25 13.12 -10.29
N VAL A 93 11.28 12.27 -10.36
CA VAL A 93 11.14 10.80 -10.20
C VAL A 93 10.51 10.41 -8.87
N VAL A 94 10.88 11.09 -7.78
CA VAL A 94 10.31 10.84 -6.45
C VAL A 94 8.82 11.20 -6.40
N GLY A 95 8.44 12.36 -6.97
CA GLY A 95 7.04 12.76 -7.09
C GLY A 95 6.22 11.78 -7.93
N PHE A 96 6.79 11.29 -9.04
CA PHE A 96 6.19 10.25 -9.88
C PHE A 96 5.98 8.94 -9.10
N ALA A 97 6.98 8.48 -8.35
CA ALA A 97 6.87 7.30 -7.49
C ALA A 97 5.73 7.43 -6.46
N LEU A 98 5.63 8.60 -5.83
CA LEU A 98 4.61 8.87 -4.82
C LEU A 98 3.21 8.99 -5.44
N ILE A 99 3.08 9.53 -6.67
CA ILE A 99 1.81 9.52 -7.42
C ILE A 99 1.38 8.08 -7.75
N LEU A 100 2.28 7.24 -8.29
CA LEU A 100 1.97 5.84 -8.58
C LEU A 100 1.58 5.07 -7.29
N TRP A 101 2.26 5.35 -6.18
CA TRP A 101 1.92 4.82 -4.86
C TRP A 101 0.50 5.24 -4.44
N SER A 102 0.19 6.54 -4.50
CA SER A 102 -1.14 7.07 -4.16
C SER A 102 -2.25 6.48 -5.03
N ILE A 103 -2.00 6.22 -6.32
CA ILE A 103 -2.98 5.60 -7.23
C ILE A 103 -3.35 4.20 -6.75
N TYR A 104 -2.38 3.28 -6.53
CA TYR A 104 -2.75 1.93 -6.08
C TYR A 104 -3.30 1.94 -4.64
N SER A 105 -2.80 2.82 -3.76
CA SER A 105 -3.32 2.95 -2.39
C SER A 105 -4.77 3.46 -2.38
N THR A 106 -5.18 4.31 -3.32
CA THR A 106 -6.57 4.76 -3.46
C THR A 106 -7.49 3.62 -3.97
N ILE A 107 -7.01 2.78 -4.88
CA ILE A 107 -7.76 1.60 -5.35
C ILE A 107 -7.94 0.58 -4.20
N GLU A 108 -6.91 0.41 -3.36
CA GLU A 108 -6.97 -0.40 -2.15
C GLU A 108 -7.94 0.19 -1.10
N LEU A 109 -7.90 1.52 -0.91
CA LEU A 109 -8.82 2.27 -0.04
C LEU A 109 -10.29 2.03 -0.38
N VAL A 110 -10.64 2.07 -1.68
CA VAL A 110 -12.01 1.78 -2.15
C VAL A 110 -12.42 0.36 -1.77
N ASN A 111 -11.53 -0.62 -1.87
CA ASN A 111 -11.83 -1.98 -1.44
C ASN A 111 -11.93 -2.12 0.09
N TYR A 112 -11.24 -1.30 0.90
CA TYR A 112 -11.52 -1.23 2.35
C TYR A 112 -12.94 -0.73 2.64
N ILE A 113 -13.38 0.34 1.97
CA ILE A 113 -14.76 0.87 2.13
C ILE A 113 -15.78 -0.24 1.83
N LEU A 114 -15.56 -0.99 0.74
CA LEU A 114 -16.42 -2.12 0.42
C LEU A 114 -16.34 -3.21 1.51
N LEU A 115 -15.14 -3.60 1.96
CA LEU A 115 -14.95 -4.67 2.96
C LEU A 115 -15.46 -4.30 4.37
N ALA A 116 -15.77 -3.03 4.64
CA ALA A 116 -16.46 -2.62 5.85
C ALA A 116 -17.81 -3.33 6.07
N SER A 117 -18.40 -3.91 4.99
CA SER A 117 -19.58 -4.78 5.08
C SER A 117 -19.40 -6.01 5.96
N TYR A 118 -18.17 -6.53 6.08
CA TYR A 118 -17.87 -7.70 6.90
C TYR A 118 -17.37 -7.35 8.30
N THR A 119 -16.61 -6.26 8.43
CA THR A 119 -16.17 -5.79 9.75
C THR A 119 -15.83 -4.31 9.75
N ARG A 120 -16.23 -3.61 10.83
CA ARG A 120 -15.91 -2.20 11.07
C ARG A 120 -14.39 -1.91 11.11
N LEU A 121 -13.54 -2.93 11.25
CA LEU A 121 -12.09 -2.75 11.14
C LEU A 121 -11.67 -2.21 9.77
N PHE A 122 -12.32 -2.60 8.67
CA PHE A 122 -12.01 -2.04 7.35
C PHE A 122 -12.46 -0.59 7.19
N TYR A 123 -13.41 -0.09 8.01
CA TYR A 123 -13.68 1.34 8.11
C TYR A 123 -12.50 2.07 8.78
N VAL A 124 -11.90 1.49 9.82
CA VAL A 124 -10.66 2.02 10.44
C VAL A 124 -9.49 1.98 9.43
N SER A 125 -9.42 0.98 8.56
CA SER A 125 -8.43 0.95 7.46
C SER A 125 -8.52 2.15 6.51
N THR A 126 -9.66 2.85 6.43
CA THR A 126 -9.77 4.04 5.58
C THR A 126 -9.01 5.26 6.12
N VAL A 127 -8.48 5.21 7.34
CA VAL A 127 -7.57 6.22 7.92
C VAL A 127 -6.31 6.42 7.06
N SER A 128 -5.93 5.44 6.23
CA SER A 128 -4.89 5.58 5.19
C SER A 128 -5.16 6.72 4.19
N ALA A 129 -6.42 7.14 4.00
CA ALA A 129 -6.77 8.29 3.17
C ALA A 129 -6.07 9.58 3.62
N ILE A 130 -5.85 9.77 4.93
CA ILE A 130 -5.12 10.92 5.48
C ILE A 130 -3.70 10.96 4.92
N SER A 131 -3.01 9.83 4.94
CA SER A 131 -1.66 9.69 4.39
C SER A 131 -1.62 9.87 2.88
N ILE A 132 -2.60 9.34 2.15
CA ILE A 132 -2.70 9.50 0.69
C ILE A 132 -2.84 10.98 0.33
N VAL A 133 -3.78 11.69 0.96
CA VAL A 133 -4.00 13.13 0.74
C VAL A 133 -2.77 13.95 1.14
N TYR A 134 -2.14 13.64 2.28
CA TYR A 134 -0.92 14.31 2.74
C TYR A 134 0.24 14.15 1.76
N VAL A 135 0.48 12.93 1.28
CA VAL A 135 1.52 12.64 0.28
C VAL A 135 1.25 13.40 -1.02
N ILE A 136 0.02 13.38 -1.55
CA ILE A 136 -0.34 14.12 -2.77
C ILE A 136 -0.11 15.62 -2.58
N ALA A 137 -0.57 16.20 -1.46
CA ALA A 137 -0.39 17.62 -1.17
C ALA A 137 1.09 18.02 -1.09
N LYS A 138 1.95 17.17 -0.51
CA LYS A 138 3.40 17.39 -0.46
C LYS A 138 4.08 17.25 -1.83
N VAL A 139 3.68 16.28 -2.65
CA VAL A 139 4.18 16.11 -4.03
C VAL A 139 3.84 17.33 -4.89
N LEU A 140 2.65 17.90 -4.74
CA LEU A 140 2.21 19.07 -5.52
C LEU A 140 2.88 20.39 -5.10
N THR A 141 3.48 20.48 -3.90
CA THR A 141 3.94 21.76 -3.32
C THR A 141 5.43 21.85 -3.04
N THR A 142 6.08 20.75 -2.60
CA THR A 142 7.39 20.86 -1.92
C THR A 142 8.36 19.71 -2.18
N ILE A 143 7.90 18.51 -2.53
CA ILE A 143 8.73 17.31 -2.36
C ILE A 143 9.90 17.18 -3.35
N LYS A 144 11.08 16.94 -2.78
CA LYS A 144 12.33 16.50 -3.42
C LYS A 144 12.88 15.30 -2.65
N LEU A 145 13.83 14.58 -3.25
CA LEU A 145 14.51 13.44 -2.61
C LEU A 145 15.13 13.81 -1.24
N GLU A 146 15.70 15.02 -1.15
CA GLU A 146 16.34 15.57 0.05
C GLU A 146 15.38 15.73 1.24
N ASN A 147 14.09 15.95 0.98
CA ASN A 147 13.08 16.28 1.99
C ASN A 147 12.11 15.13 2.28
N LEU A 148 12.47 13.88 1.96
CA LEU A 148 11.62 12.71 2.23
C LEU A 148 11.24 12.55 3.72
N GLY A 149 12.02 13.10 4.64
CA GLY A 149 11.67 13.16 6.07
C GLY A 149 10.36 13.92 6.36
N GLU A 150 9.93 14.82 5.49
CA GLU A 150 8.63 15.50 5.61
C GLU A 150 7.43 14.53 5.43
N LEU A 151 7.63 13.34 4.86
CA LEU A 151 6.59 12.31 4.77
C LEU A 151 6.40 11.49 6.05
N TYR A 152 7.26 11.65 7.05
CA TYR A 152 7.21 10.87 8.29
C TYR A 152 5.83 10.90 9.00
N PRO A 153 5.08 12.02 9.06
CA PRO A 153 3.72 12.04 9.62
C PRO A 153 2.74 11.10 8.91
N ALA A 154 2.95 10.81 7.62
CA ALA A 154 2.10 9.90 6.85
C ALA A 154 2.30 8.41 7.25
N VAL A 155 3.34 8.07 7.99
CA VAL A 155 3.59 6.69 8.48
C VAL A 155 2.55 6.27 9.51
N PHE A 156 2.11 7.16 10.41
CA PHE A 156 1.21 6.80 11.51
C PHE A 156 -0.21 6.39 11.06
N PRO A 157 -0.91 7.12 10.15
CA PRO A 157 -2.20 6.67 9.65
C PRO A 157 -2.09 5.39 8.80
N LEU A 158 -0.96 5.18 8.10
CA LEU A 158 -0.66 3.93 7.39
C LEU A 158 -0.44 2.75 8.35
N LEU A 159 0.22 2.96 9.49
CA LEU A 159 0.41 1.93 10.53
C LEU A 159 -0.93 1.50 11.13
N ILE A 160 -1.78 2.46 11.50
CA ILE A 160 -3.14 2.20 12.01
C ILE A 160 -3.96 1.44 10.96
N SER A 161 -3.90 1.88 9.70
CA SER A 161 -4.58 1.21 8.59
C SER A 161 -4.08 -0.22 8.37
N ALA A 162 -2.76 -0.46 8.41
CA ALA A 162 -2.19 -1.78 8.20
C ALA A 162 -2.55 -2.75 9.33
N LEU A 163 -2.53 -2.29 10.59
CA LEU A 163 -2.99 -3.07 11.75
C LEU A 163 -4.48 -3.42 11.64
N ALA A 164 -5.32 -2.43 11.29
CA ALA A 164 -6.75 -2.64 11.11
C ALA A 164 -7.07 -3.62 9.96
N SER A 165 -6.41 -3.47 8.81
CA SER A 165 -6.55 -4.39 7.67
C SER A 165 -6.03 -5.79 7.95
N CYS A 166 -4.96 -5.92 8.74
CA CYS A 166 -4.41 -7.20 9.20
C CYS A 166 -5.46 -7.97 10.00
N ILE A 167 -5.96 -7.39 11.10
CA ILE A 167 -6.98 -8.04 11.95
C ILE A 167 -8.30 -8.21 11.19
N GLY A 168 -8.67 -7.24 10.35
CA GLY A 168 -9.88 -7.26 9.52
C GLY A 168 -9.90 -8.41 8.51
N SER A 169 -8.75 -8.72 7.89
CA SER A 169 -8.63 -9.80 6.90
C SER A 169 -8.98 -11.17 7.46
N LEU A 170 -8.66 -11.46 8.73
CA LEU A 170 -9.04 -12.72 9.37
C LEU A 170 -10.57 -12.89 9.47
N LYS A 171 -11.31 -11.78 9.61
CA LYS A 171 -12.77 -11.80 9.75
C LYS A 171 -13.50 -12.07 8.44
N ILE A 172 -12.83 -11.98 7.28
CA ILE A 172 -13.35 -12.38 5.96
C ILE A 172 -14.67 -11.68 5.65
N HIS A 173 -15.73 -12.34 5.17
CA HIS A 173 -15.96 -13.80 5.02
C HIS A 173 -16.71 -14.12 3.70
N ASN A 174 -17.03 -15.40 3.44
CA ASN A 174 -17.95 -15.72 2.34
C ASN A 174 -19.31 -15.09 2.63
N ARG A 175 -19.89 -14.40 1.65
CA ARG A 175 -21.20 -13.76 1.80
C ARG A 175 -22.41 -14.70 1.60
N ASN A 176 -22.14 -15.97 1.28
CA ASN A 176 -23.12 -16.99 0.92
C ASN A 176 -23.23 -18.12 1.96
N ASP A 177 -22.59 -17.96 3.12
CA ASP A 177 -22.74 -18.78 4.33
C ASP A 177 -23.56 -17.99 5.36
#